data_AF-A0A7K8GUN1-F1
#
_entry.id   AF-A0A7K8GUN1-F1
#
_cell.length_a   1.000
_cell.length_b   1.000
_cell.length_c   1.000
_cell.angle_alpha   90.00
_cell.angle_beta   90.00
_cell.angle_gamma   90.00
#
_symmetry.space_group_name_H-M   'P 1'
#
loop_
_entity.id
_entity.type
_entity.pdbx_description
1 polymer ?
#
loop_
_entity_poly.entity_id
_entity_poly.type
_entity_poly.pdbx_seq_one_letter_code
_entity_poly.pdbx_strand_id
1 'polypeptide(L)'
;MKMQAEVIREGELEKRSDSLFQLWKKKLVVLTKDSLSLFPDGHKRAKGTQGFRGALPCPEPIVTKDRKEIDFRCPDQSCWNASITMALIDFQNKRAIQDFKSRQEMEQAAGTQERRLARAP
;
A
#
# COMPACT_ATOMS: atom_id res chain seq x y z
N MET A 1 19.99 -8.01 -7.25
CA MET A 1 19.06 -8.92 -6.53
C MET A 1 17.77 -8.15 -6.27
N LYS A 2 16.62 -8.57 -6.85
CA LYS A 2 15.33 -8.00 -6.46
C LYS A 2 15.06 -8.48 -5.04
N MET A 3 15.20 -7.62 -4.03
CA MET A 3 14.69 -7.91 -2.70
C MET A 3 13.20 -8.20 -2.88
N GLN A 4 12.78 -9.44 -2.61
CA GLN A 4 11.37 -9.74 -2.50
C GLN A 4 10.86 -8.91 -1.33
N ALA A 5 10.06 -7.89 -1.62
CA ALA A 5 9.46 -7.07 -0.59
C ALA A 5 8.66 -7.98 0.35
N GLU A 6 8.92 -7.87 1.64
CA GLU A 6 8.29 -8.71 2.67
C GLU A 6 6.76 -8.56 2.58
N VAL A 7 6.08 -9.69 2.34
CA VAL A 7 4.63 -9.74 2.22
C VAL A 7 4.02 -9.71 3.61
N ILE A 8 3.29 -8.63 3.92
CA ILE A 8 2.54 -8.46 5.17
C ILE A 8 1.27 -9.31 5.12
N ARG A 9 0.59 -9.31 3.97
CA ARG A 9 -0.65 -10.07 3.78
C ARG A 9 -0.89 -10.36 2.30
N GLU A 10 -1.43 -11.54 2.03
CA GLU A 10 -1.90 -11.97 0.72
C GLU A 10 -3.31 -12.56 0.85
N GLY A 11 -4.16 -12.32 -0.15
CA GLY A 11 -5.51 -12.90 -0.20
C GLY A 11 -6.40 -12.21 -1.23
N GLU A 12 -7.71 -12.47 -1.18
CA GLU A 12 -8.64 -11.96 -2.18
C GLU A 12 -9.41 -10.73 -1.68
N LEU A 13 -9.54 -9.72 -2.54
CA LEU A 13 -10.45 -8.60 -2.35
C LEU A 13 -11.28 -8.39 -3.61
N GLU A 14 -12.49 -7.87 -3.46
CA GLU A 14 -13.28 -7.42 -4.59
C GLU A 14 -13.00 -5.94 -4.84
N LYS A 15 -12.50 -5.60 -6.03
CA LYS A 15 -12.29 -4.22 -6.47
C LYS A 15 -13.52 -3.75 -7.26
N ARG A 16 -14.01 -2.55 -6.97
CA ARG A 16 -14.99 -1.88 -7.84
C ARG A 16 -14.36 -1.48 -9.18
N SER A 17 -15.00 -1.87 -10.28
CA SER A 17 -14.58 -1.46 -11.61
C SER A 17 -15.04 -0.04 -11.93
N ASP A 18 -14.24 0.67 -12.71
CA ASP A 18 -14.58 2.03 -13.18
C ASP A 18 -15.47 2.01 -14.44
N SER A 19 -16.16 0.90 -14.68
CA SER A 19 -17.03 0.72 -15.84
C SER A 19 -18.42 1.31 -15.58
N LEU A 20 -19.19 1.54 -16.65
CA LEU A 20 -20.57 2.04 -16.56
C LEU A 20 -21.44 1.26 -15.55
N PHE A 21 -21.19 -0.05 -15.41
CA PHE A 21 -21.94 -0.93 -14.52
C PHE A 21 -21.36 -1.08 -13.11
N GLN A 22 -20.23 -0.43 -12.81
CA GLN A 22 -19.58 -0.41 -11.48
C GLN A 22 -19.48 -1.78 -10.78
N LEU A 23 -19.19 -2.82 -11.56
CA LEU A 23 -19.16 -4.21 -11.08
C LEU A 23 -17.98 -4.47 -10.13
N TRP A 24 -18.20 -5.32 -9.14
CA TRP A 24 -17.17 -5.86 -8.24
C TRP A 24 -16.45 -7.02 -8.92
N LYS A 25 -15.11 -6.98 -8.92
CA LYS A 25 -14.27 -8.04 -9.49
C LYS A 25 -13.29 -8.52 -8.44
N LYS A 26 -13.27 -9.83 -8.20
CA LYS A 26 -12.26 -10.48 -7.37
C LYS A 26 -10.87 -10.26 -7.96
N LYS A 27 -9.92 -9.99 -7.06
CA LYS A 27 -8.51 -9.77 -7.32
C LYS A 27 -7.72 -10.45 -6.23
N LEU A 28 -6.63 -11.11 -6.63
CA LEU A 28 -5.59 -11.47 -5.69
C LEU A 28 -4.84 -10.19 -5.31
N VAL A 29 -4.71 -9.95 -4.02
CA VAL A 29 -4.11 -8.75 -3.45
C VAL A 29 -2.93 -9.16 -2.60
N VAL A 30 -1.81 -8.48 -2.82
CA VAL A 30 -0.59 -8.64 -2.05
C VAL A 30 -0.24 -7.30 -1.43
N LEU A 31 -0.23 -7.24 -0.11
CA LEU A 31 0.21 -6.10 0.67
C LEU A 31 1.62 -6.33 1.16
N THR A 32 2.50 -5.39 0.86
CA THR A 32 3.87 -5.29 1.35
C THR A 32 4.02 -4.02 2.17
N LYS A 33 5.17 -3.83 2.82
CA LYS A 33 5.49 -2.60 3.55
C LYS A 33 5.44 -1.34 2.68
N ASP A 34 5.63 -1.49 1.37
CA ASP A 34 5.84 -0.35 0.47
C ASP A 34 4.75 -0.25 -0.61
N SER A 35 3.91 -1.28 -0.79
CA SER A 35 2.92 -1.30 -1.87
C SER A 35 1.76 -2.26 -1.63
N LEU A 36 0.62 -1.93 -2.23
CA LEU A 36 -0.53 -2.81 -2.42
C LEU A 36 -0.61 -3.18 -3.91
N SER A 37 -0.45 -4.46 -4.23
CA SER A 37 -0.46 -4.98 -5.59
C SER A 37 -1.72 -5.78 -5.87
N LEU A 38 -2.32 -5.54 -7.04
CA LEU A 38 -3.55 -6.18 -7.51
C LEU A 38 -3.25 -7.03 -8.73
N PHE A 39 -3.54 -8.32 -8.66
CA PHE A 39 -3.35 -9.24 -9.77
C PHE A 39 -4.69 -9.66 -10.37
N PRO A 40 -4.79 -9.76 -11.71
CA PRO A 40 -5.96 -10.33 -12.35
C PRO A 40 -6.16 -11.78 -11.93
N ASP A 41 -7.42 -12.21 -11.90
CA ASP A 41 -7.78 -13.57 -11.52
C ASP A 41 -7.11 -14.58 -12.46
N GLY A 42 -6.49 -15.61 -11.88
CA GLY A 42 -6.12 -16.84 -12.58
C GLY A 42 -4.62 -17.09 -12.76
N HIS A 43 -3.95 -17.57 -11.70
CA HIS A 43 -3.07 -18.75 -11.74
C HIS A 43 -3.23 -19.54 -10.42
N LYS A 44 -4.25 -20.40 -10.39
CA LYS A 44 -4.48 -21.58 -9.52
C LYS A 44 -3.74 -21.67 -8.16
N ARG A 45 -4.52 -21.74 -7.08
CA ARG A 45 -4.69 -23.01 -6.36
C ARG A 45 -6.14 -23.17 -5.91
N ALA A 46 -6.85 -24.06 -6.59
CA ALA A 46 -8.17 -24.50 -6.20
C ALA A 46 -8.10 -25.16 -4.81
N LYS A 47 -8.92 -24.68 -3.88
CA LYS A 47 -9.58 -25.51 -2.87
C LYS A 47 -10.93 -24.87 -2.62
N GLY A 48 -11.97 -25.53 -3.15
CA GLY A 48 -13.34 -25.10 -2.94
C GLY A 48 -13.70 -25.21 -1.46
N THR A 49 -14.55 -24.28 -1.00
CA THR A 49 -15.56 -24.60 0.00
C THR A 49 -16.82 -23.82 -0.34
N GLN A 50 -17.90 -24.57 -0.33
CA GLN A 50 -19.29 -24.23 -0.56
C GLN A 50 -19.82 -23.24 0.49
N GLY A 51 -20.56 -22.23 0.01
CA GLY A 51 -21.65 -21.50 0.68
C GLY A 51 -21.42 -20.86 2.05
N PHE A 52 -21.66 -19.56 2.17
CA PHE A 52 -22.48 -18.99 3.26
C PHE A 52 -23.14 -17.68 2.82
N ARG A 53 -24.42 -17.55 3.20
CA ARG A 53 -25.27 -16.37 3.01
C ARG A 53 -24.88 -15.29 4.02
N GLY A 54 -24.98 -14.03 3.58
CA GLY A 54 -25.27 -12.88 4.44
C GLY A 54 -24.08 -12.26 5.16
N ALA A 55 -23.54 -11.17 4.59
CA ALA A 55 -22.84 -10.15 5.35
C ALA A 55 -23.20 -8.77 4.78
N LEU A 56 -23.87 -7.97 5.60
CA LEU A 56 -24.12 -6.55 5.37
C LEU A 56 -22.79 -5.78 5.39
N PRO A 57 -22.72 -4.63 4.69
CA PRO A 57 -21.48 -4.10 4.16
C PRO A 57 -20.68 -3.39 5.25
N CYS A 58 -19.45 -3.85 5.50
CA CYS A 58 -18.45 -2.98 6.13
C CYS A 58 -17.95 -1.98 5.07
N PRO A 59 -17.95 -0.66 5.35
CA PRO A 59 -17.54 0.37 4.41
C PRO A 59 -16.05 0.26 4.01
N GLU A 60 -15.79 0.71 2.79
CA GLU A 60 -14.67 0.40 1.90
C GLU A 60 -13.33 1.10 2.30
N PRO A 61 -12.16 0.44 2.24
CA PRO A 61 -10.88 1.14 2.31
C PRO A 61 -10.58 1.80 0.97
N ILE A 62 -10.55 3.13 0.97
CA ILE A 62 -10.14 3.97 -0.16
C ILE A 62 -8.62 3.91 -0.29
N VAL A 63 -8.11 3.23 -1.31
CA VAL A 63 -6.68 3.28 -1.63
C VAL A 63 -6.47 4.19 -2.83
N THR A 64 -5.80 5.31 -2.61
CA THR A 64 -5.48 6.28 -3.66
C THR A 64 -4.27 5.82 -4.45
N LYS A 65 -4.49 5.29 -5.65
CA LYS A 65 -3.45 5.24 -6.69
C LYS A 65 -3.72 6.40 -7.64
N ASP A 66 -2.75 7.29 -7.83
CA ASP A 66 -2.85 8.43 -8.77
C ASP A 66 -4.02 9.38 -8.46
N ARG A 67 -4.27 9.68 -7.16
CA ARG A 67 -5.44 10.44 -6.66
C ARG A 67 -6.81 9.86 -6.99
N LYS A 68 -6.86 8.64 -7.55
CA LYS A 68 -8.11 7.93 -7.81
C LYS A 68 -8.43 7.02 -6.63
N GLU A 69 -9.58 7.25 -6.02
CA GLU A 69 -10.14 6.38 -5.00
C GLU A 69 -10.49 5.02 -5.61
N ILE A 70 -10.02 3.95 -4.96
CA ILE A 70 -10.36 2.58 -5.33
C ILE A 70 -11.10 1.96 -4.15
N ASP A 71 -12.33 1.53 -4.41
CA ASP A 71 -13.15 0.85 -3.42
C ASP A 71 -12.86 -0.66 -3.42
N PHE A 72 -12.68 -1.19 -2.22
CA PHE A 72 -12.55 -2.61 -1.99
C PHE A 72 -13.65 -3.13 -1.07
N ARG A 73 -14.10 -4.35 -1.34
CA ARG A 73 -14.94 -5.12 -0.43
C ARG A 73 -14.23 -6.41 -0.05
N CYS A 74 -14.34 -6.76 1.22
CA CYS A 74 -13.88 -8.04 1.74
C CYS A 74 -15.09 -8.98 1.74
N PRO A 75 -15.06 -10.07 0.96
CA PRO A 75 -16.15 -11.06 1.01
C PRO A 75 -16.18 -11.83 2.34
N ASP A 76 -15.14 -11.75 3.16
CA ASP A 76 -15.02 -12.32 4.50
C ASP A 76 -14.80 -11.24 5.57
N GLN A 77 -14.90 -11.60 6.87
CA GLN A 77 -14.60 -10.69 8.01
C GLN A 77 -13.09 -10.41 8.18
N SER A 78 -12.32 -10.42 7.10
CA SER A 78 -10.88 -10.18 7.14
C SER A 78 -10.58 -8.74 7.53
N CYS A 79 -9.60 -8.56 8.42
CA CYS A 79 -9.14 -7.26 8.88
C CYS A 79 -8.22 -6.55 7.86
N TRP A 80 -8.50 -6.65 6.56
CA TRP A 80 -7.70 -6.01 5.50
C TRP A 80 -7.56 -4.51 5.70
N ASN A 81 -8.65 -3.84 6.10
CA ASN A 81 -8.62 -2.42 6.37
C ASN A 81 -7.55 -2.04 7.42
N ALA A 82 -7.47 -2.80 8.52
CA ALA A 82 -6.47 -2.57 9.56
C ALA A 82 -5.05 -2.80 9.03
N SER A 83 -4.81 -3.88 8.28
CA SER A 83 -3.48 -4.16 7.71
C SER A 83 -3.04 -3.12 6.68
N ILE A 84 -3.95 -2.70 5.78
CA ILE A 84 -3.67 -1.66 4.79
C ILE A 84 -3.38 -0.33 5.49
N THR A 85 -4.20 0.05 6.47
CA THR A 85 -4.02 1.28 7.25
C THR A 85 -2.67 1.30 7.97
N MET A 86 -2.32 0.22 8.68
CA MET A 86 -1.04 0.14 9.39
C MET A 86 0.15 0.18 8.44
N ALA A 87 0.12 -0.55 7.32
CA ALA A 87 1.18 -0.50 6.32
C ALA A 87 1.34 0.91 5.72
N LEU A 88 0.23 1.61 5.48
CA LEU A 88 0.24 2.97 4.96
C LEU A 88 0.83 3.97 5.98
N ILE A 89 0.47 3.86 7.26
CA ILE A 89 1.05 4.67 8.34
C ILE A 89 2.56 4.45 8.41
N ASP A 90 3.01 3.19 8.43
CA ASP A 90 4.42 2.85 8.48
C ASP A 90 5.20 3.41 7.28
N PHE A 91 4.63 3.29 6.07
CA PHE A 91 5.22 3.85 4.86
C PHE A 91 5.38 5.37 4.95
N GLN A 92 4.34 6.08 5.38
CA GLN A 92 4.38 7.54 5.53
C GLN A 92 5.36 7.98 6.61
N ASN A 93 5.40 7.30 7.75
CA ASN A 93 6.33 7.58 8.83
C ASN A 93 7.79 7.39 8.39
N LYS A 94 8.09 6.30 7.68
CA LYS A 94 9.44 6.06 7.12
C LYS A 94 9.85 7.17 6.15
N ARG A 95 8.95 7.56 5.25
CA ARG A 95 9.22 8.62 4.27
C ARG A 95 9.45 9.97 4.97
N ALA A 96 8.64 10.31 5.96
CA ALA A 96 8.81 11.54 6.74
C ALA A 96 10.17 11.60 7.46
N ILE A 97 10.61 10.49 8.06
CA ILE A 97 11.91 10.39 8.72
C ILE A 97 13.05 10.52 7.69
N GLN A 98 12.94 9.85 6.54
CA GLN A 98 13.94 9.92 5.48
C GLN A 98 14.06 11.34 4.91
N ASP A 99 12.94 12.01 4.65
CA ASP A 99 12.90 13.39 4.16
C ASP A 99 13.54 14.34 5.18
N PHE A 100 13.27 14.15 6.47
CA PHE A 100 13.87 14.95 7.53
C PHE A 100 15.40 14.76 7.61
N LYS A 101 15.86 13.51 7.62
CA LYS A 101 17.31 13.20 7.66
C LYS A 101 18.04 13.77 6.44
N SER A 102 17.47 13.60 5.25
CA SER A 102 18.03 14.14 4.00
C SER A 102 18.20 15.66 4.05
N ARG A 103 17.21 16.38 4.58
CA ARG A 103 17.31 17.85 4.77
C ARG A 103 18.42 18.22 5.76
N GLN A 104 18.47 17.52 6.90
CA GLN A 104 19.50 17.77 7.91
C GLN A 104 20.92 17.51 7.36
N GLU A 105 21.11 16.46 6.57
CA GLU A 105 22.38 16.16 5.91
C GLU A 105 22.78 17.24 4.88
N MET A 106 21.83 17.74 4.09
CA MET A 106 22.07 18.85 3.16
C MET A 106 22.48 20.14 3.88
N GLU A 107 21.81 20.49 4.97
CA GLU A 107 22.14 21.67 5.78
C GLU A 107 23.53 21.55 6.42
N GLN A 108 23.88 20.37 6.95
CA GLN A 108 25.22 20.11 7.49
C GLN A 108 26.30 20.17 6.41
N ALA A 109 26.03 19.64 5.22
CA ALA A 109 26.95 19.71 4.09
C ALA A 109 27.17 21.17 3.64
N ALA A 110 26.10 21.95 3.52
CA ALA A 110 26.17 23.36 3.17
C ALA A 110 26.96 24.18 4.20
N GLY A 111 26.67 24.02 5.50
CA GLY A 111 27.40 24.72 6.56
C GLY A 111 28.88 24.31 6.66
N THR A 112 29.20 23.05 6.34
CA THR A 112 30.59 22.58 6.26
C THR A 112 31.32 23.18 5.07
N GLN A 113 30.66 23.28 3.91
CA GLN A 113 31.20 23.90 2.71
C GLN A 113 31.45 25.40 2.91
N GLU A 114 30.51 26.11 3.52
CA GLU A 114 30.65 27.54 3.84
C GLU A 114 31.84 27.80 4.78
N ARG A 115 32.01 26.99 5.84
CA ARG A 115 33.19 27.08 6.73
C ARG A 115 34.50 26.78 6.03
N ARG A 116 34.52 25.89 5.03
CA ARG A 116 35.73 25.61 4.25
C ARG A 116 36.08 26.78 3.33
N LEU A 117 35.09 27.36 2.65
CA LEU A 117 35.28 28.53 1.79
C LEU A 117 35.72 29.76 2.60
N ALA A 118 35.14 29.98 3.78
CA ALA A 118 35.53 31.08 4.67
C ALA A 118 36.93 30.94 5.30
N ARG A 119 37.56 29.76 5.20
CA ARG A 119 38.91 29.48 5.73
C ARG A 119 39.96 29.32 4.62
N ALA A 120 39.59 29.48 3.35
CA ALA A 120 40.54 29.47 2.24
C ALA A 120 41.31 30.83 2.23
N PRO A 121 42.66 30.80 2.13
CA PRO A 121 43.50 31.99 2.16
C PRO A 121 43.38 32.86 0.90
#